data_AF-A0A517TFR6-F1
#
_entry.id   AF-A0A517TFR6-F1
#
_cell.length_a   1.000
_cell.length_b   1.000
_cell.length_c   1.000
_cell.angle_alpha   90.00
_cell.angle_beta   90.00
_cell.angle_gamma   90.00
#
_symmetry.space_group_name_H-M   'P 1'
#
loop_
_entity.id
_entity.type
_entity.pdbx_description
1 polymer ?
#
loop_
_entity_poly.entity_id
_entity_poly.type
_entity_poly.pdbx_seq_one_letter_code
_entity_poly.pdbx_strand_id
1 'polypeptide(L)'
;MTTKRLVSTYCLAQAVAGGLWWWLVLARPEVREAFWSDSITESVLLSFAFADIPLLVIGSAILSHLVARGSKRAVPVAWIVAGSAVYAGLFCVGQLVTTGEAVAAVVAMGFAVIGSVWAAVNTA
;
A
#
# COMPACT_ATOMS: atom_id res chain seq x y z
N MET A 1 12.78 20.68 4.79
CA MET A 1 12.39 19.85 3.61
C MET A 1 11.01 20.32 3.16
N THR A 2 10.74 20.51 1.86
CA THR A 2 9.42 20.99 1.41
C THR A 2 8.39 19.86 1.47
N THR A 3 7.10 20.18 1.66
CA THR A 3 6.00 19.19 1.67
C THR A 3 6.01 18.31 0.42
N LYS A 4 6.22 18.91 -0.76
CA LYS A 4 6.36 18.17 -2.04
C LYS A 4 7.47 17.12 -2.00
N ARG A 5 8.63 17.45 -1.42
CA ARG A 5 9.73 16.49 -1.28
C ARG A 5 9.37 15.36 -0.33
N LEU A 6 8.72 15.67 0.80
CA LEU A 6 8.28 14.65 1.77
C LEU A 6 7.28 13.68 1.14
N VAL A 7 6.26 14.19 0.46
CA VAL A 7 5.27 13.37 -0.25
C VAL A 7 5.95 12.51 -1.32
N SER A 8 6.80 13.10 -2.17
CA SER A 8 7.49 12.36 -3.22
C SER A 8 8.40 11.24 -2.66
N THR A 9 9.17 11.52 -1.61
CA THR A 9 10.03 10.52 -0.96
C THR A 9 9.21 9.42 -0.29
N TYR A 10 8.12 9.79 0.40
CA TYR A 10 7.19 8.82 1.00
C TYR A 10 6.61 7.88 -0.06
N CYS A 11 6.06 8.42 -1.14
CA CYS A 11 5.43 7.61 -2.19
C CYS A 11 6.45 6.69 -2.89
N LEU A 12 7.69 7.16 -3.06
CA LEU A 12 8.76 6.31 -3.58
C LEU A 12 9.10 5.17 -2.60
N ALA A 13 9.22 5.47 -1.31
CA ALA A 13 9.46 4.46 -0.28
C ALA A 13 8.31 3.45 -0.21
N GLN A 14 7.06 3.89 -0.30
CA GLN A 14 5.88 3.02 -0.36
C GLN A 14 5.90 2.10 -1.58
N ALA A 15 6.24 2.62 -2.76
CA ALA A 15 6.38 1.81 -3.97
C ALA A 15 7.46 0.74 -3.82
N VAL A 16 8.63 1.12 -3.28
CA VAL A 16 9.73 0.16 -3.04
C VAL A 16 9.34 -0.88 -2.00
N ALA A 17 8.77 -0.47 -0.87
CA ALA A 17 8.34 -1.38 0.20
C ALA A 17 7.27 -2.36 -0.29
N GLY A 18 6.25 -1.88 -1.01
CA GLY A 18 5.20 -2.73 -1.58
C GLY A 18 5.73 -3.68 -2.66
N GLY A 19 6.66 -3.22 -3.50
CA GLY A 19 7.34 -4.06 -4.49
C GLY A 19 8.20 -5.15 -3.84
N LEU A 20 8.97 -4.81 -2.80
CA LEU A 20 9.76 -5.75 -2.02
C LEU A 20 8.87 -6.76 -1.29
N TRP A 21 7.76 -6.32 -0.72
CA TRP A 21 6.78 -7.19 -0.07
C TRP A 21 6.23 -8.24 -1.04
N TRP A 22 5.71 -7.82 -2.20
CA TRP A 22 5.19 -8.75 -3.20
C TRP A 22 6.27 -9.68 -3.75
N TRP A 23 7.49 -9.17 -3.97
CA TRP A 23 8.62 -10.02 -4.35
C TRP A 23 8.96 -11.06 -3.28
N LEU A 24 8.99 -10.69 -2.00
CA LEU A 24 9.24 -11.60 -0.89
C LEU A 24 8.13 -12.66 -0.76
N VAL A 25 6.86 -12.26 -0.86
CA VAL A 25 5.71 -13.19 -0.82
C VAL A 25 5.78 -14.22 -1.93
N LEU A 26 6.25 -13.84 -3.13
CA LEU A 26 6.40 -14.76 -4.25
C LEU A 26 7.65 -15.64 -4.12
N ALA A 27 8.75 -15.09 -3.61
CA ALA A 27 10.03 -15.81 -3.49
C ALA A 27 10.11 -16.71 -2.25
N ARG A 28 9.42 -16.36 -1.15
CA ARG A 28 9.46 -17.06 0.14
C ARG A 28 8.06 -17.16 0.74
N PRO A 29 7.34 -18.26 0.47
CA PRO A 29 5.99 -18.49 1.00
C PRO A 29 5.90 -18.44 2.52
N GLU A 30 6.95 -18.83 3.24
CA GLU A 30 7.07 -18.77 4.70
C GLU A 30 6.81 -17.36 5.28
N VAL A 31 7.12 -16.30 4.52
CA VAL A 31 6.89 -14.91 4.95
C VAL A 31 5.39 -14.60 5.07
N ARG A 32 4.54 -15.36 4.38
CA ARG A 32 3.08 -15.16 4.39
C ARG A 32 2.48 -15.48 5.75
N GLU A 33 3.04 -16.44 6.48
CA GLU A 33 2.53 -16.89 7.79
C GLU A 33 2.46 -15.75 8.82
N ALA A 34 3.37 -14.77 8.73
CA ALA A 34 3.35 -13.62 9.62
C ALA A 34 2.26 -12.58 9.28
N PHE A 35 1.75 -12.58 8.04
CA PHE A 35 0.86 -11.54 7.49
C PHE A 35 -0.51 -12.06 7.07
N TRP A 36 -0.72 -13.38 7.13
CA TRP A 36 -1.90 -14.05 6.59
C TRP A 36 -2.40 -15.08 7.58
N SER A 37 -3.70 -15.37 7.54
CA SER A 37 -4.29 -16.42 8.36
C SER A 37 -4.25 -17.76 7.62
N ASP A 38 -4.00 -18.85 8.36
CA ASP A 38 -4.05 -20.22 7.82
C ASP A 38 -5.45 -20.61 7.30
N SER A 39 -6.48 -19.88 7.73
CA SER A 39 -7.87 -20.09 7.30
C SER A 39 -8.20 -19.55 5.91
N ILE A 40 -7.32 -18.75 5.31
CA ILE A 40 -7.55 -18.11 4.00
C ILE A 40 -6.73 -18.80 2.91
N THR A 41 -7.40 -19.18 1.83
CA THR A 41 -6.75 -19.77 0.66
C THR A 41 -5.74 -18.81 0.01
N GLU A 42 -4.59 -19.33 -0.43
CA GLU A 42 -3.55 -18.58 -1.14
C GLU A 42 -4.09 -17.82 -2.37
N SER A 43 -5.10 -18.36 -3.04
CA SER A 43 -5.74 -17.70 -4.18
C SER A 43 -6.34 -16.34 -3.84
N VAL A 44 -6.84 -16.15 -2.61
CA VAL A 44 -7.35 -14.87 -2.13
C VAL A 44 -6.21 -13.88 -1.99
N LEU A 45 -5.09 -14.27 -1.36
CA LEU A 45 -3.89 -13.43 -1.27
C LEU A 45 -3.42 -12.99 -2.65
N LEU A 46 -3.26 -13.93 -3.59
CA LEU A 46 -2.75 -13.61 -4.93
C LEU A 46 -3.71 -12.74 -5.75
N SER A 47 -5.02 -12.79 -5.48
CA SER A 47 -5.97 -11.89 -6.13
C SER A 47 -5.77 -10.42 -5.73
N PHE A 48 -5.27 -10.15 -4.51
CA PHE A 48 -4.89 -8.80 -4.10
C PHE A 48 -3.71 -8.25 -4.90
N ALA A 49 -2.80 -9.11 -5.40
CA ALA A 49 -1.68 -8.65 -6.24
C ALA A 49 -2.16 -7.86 -7.47
N PHE A 50 -3.34 -8.24 -8.01
CA PHE A 50 -3.92 -7.59 -9.18
C PHE A 50 -4.36 -6.15 -8.90
N ALA A 51 -4.74 -5.83 -7.66
CA ALA A 51 -5.09 -4.47 -7.24
C ALA A 51 -3.87 -3.73 -6.68
N ASP A 52 -3.09 -4.36 -5.81
CA ASP A 52 -1.98 -3.73 -5.10
C ASP A 52 -0.85 -3.32 -6.04
N ILE A 53 -0.47 -4.17 -7.00
CA ILE A 53 0.65 -3.85 -7.89
C ILE A 53 0.33 -2.62 -8.75
N PRO A 54 -0.81 -2.55 -9.48
CA PRO A 54 -1.12 -1.38 -10.30
C PRO A 54 -1.47 -0.14 -9.47
N LEU A 55 -2.28 -0.29 -8.42
CA LEU A 55 -2.87 0.86 -7.72
C LEU A 55 -2.00 1.37 -6.58
N LEU A 56 -1.39 0.47 -5.81
CA LEU A 56 -0.58 0.86 -4.66
C LEU A 56 0.90 1.02 -5.04
N VAL A 57 1.51 0.02 -5.68
CA VAL A 57 2.95 0.05 -6.02
C VAL A 57 3.23 1.01 -7.17
N ILE A 58 2.66 0.72 -8.35
CA ILE A 58 2.85 1.55 -9.55
C ILE A 58 2.21 2.92 -9.35
N GLY A 59 1.01 2.99 -8.77
CA GLY A 59 0.36 4.25 -8.42
C GLY A 59 1.22 5.15 -7.53
N SER A 60 1.87 4.61 -6.49
CA SER A 60 2.77 5.39 -5.63
C SER A 60 4.03 5.86 -6.38
N ALA A 61 4.59 5.04 -7.27
CA ALA A 61 5.73 5.45 -8.10
C ALA A 61 5.36 6.60 -9.06
N ILE A 62 4.20 6.48 -9.73
CA ILE A 62 3.65 7.53 -10.60
C ILE A 62 3.39 8.81 -9.79
N LEU A 63 2.79 8.68 -8.61
CA LEU A 63 2.50 9.81 -7.73
C LEU A 63 3.78 10.53 -7.31
N SER A 64 4.82 9.78 -6.89
CA SER A 64 6.12 10.34 -6.55
C SER A 64 6.69 11.20 -7.67
N HIS A 65 6.62 10.67 -8.91
CA HIS A 65 7.09 11.37 -10.11
C HIS A 65 6.26 12.63 -10.42
N LEU A 66 4.93 12.55 -10.34
CA LEU A 66 4.04 13.68 -10.62
C LEU A 66 4.19 14.81 -9.59
N VAL A 67 4.33 14.48 -8.31
CA VAL A 67 4.56 15.44 -7.23
C VAL A 67 5.92 16.12 -7.40
N ALA A 68 6.97 15.36 -7.73
CA ALA A 68 8.30 15.92 -8.01
C ALA A 68 8.29 16.93 -9.16
N ARG A 69 7.40 16.73 -10.16
CA ARG A 69 7.20 17.65 -11.29
C ARG A 69 6.18 18.76 -11.03
N GLY A 70 5.53 18.78 -9.86
CA GLY A 70 4.48 19.75 -9.55
C GLY A 70 3.24 19.65 -10.45
N SER A 71 2.94 18.47 -10.98
CA SER A 71 1.83 18.26 -11.92
C SER A 71 0.47 18.30 -11.20
N LYS A 72 -0.51 18.99 -11.79
CA LYS A 72 -1.91 18.97 -11.31
C LYS A 72 -2.55 17.58 -11.36
N ARG A 73 -2.00 16.66 -12.18
CA ARG A 73 -2.44 15.26 -12.23
C ARG A 73 -2.09 14.47 -10.97
N ALA A 74 -1.21 15.00 -10.11
CA ALA A 74 -0.84 14.35 -8.85
C ALA A 74 -2.04 14.19 -7.92
N VAL A 75 -2.98 15.14 -7.89
CA VAL A 75 -4.15 15.13 -6.99
C VAL A 75 -5.05 13.90 -7.20
N PRO A 76 -5.59 13.63 -8.40
CA PRO A 76 -6.44 12.46 -8.60
C PRO A 76 -5.68 11.15 -8.37
N VAL A 77 -4.39 11.08 -8.75
CA VAL A 77 -3.56 9.89 -8.52
C VAL A 77 -3.36 9.66 -7.02
N ALA A 78 -3.16 10.71 -6.23
CA ALA A 78 -3.00 10.60 -4.78
C ALA A 78 -4.23 10.02 -4.09
N TRP A 79 -5.43 10.44 -4.52
CA TRP A 79 -6.67 9.89 -4.00
C TRP A 79 -6.92 8.44 -4.42
N ILE A 80 -6.52 8.05 -5.64
CA ILE A 80 -6.57 6.64 -6.07
C ILE A 80 -5.67 5.77 -5.19
N VAL A 81 -4.42 6.21 -4.96
CA VAL A 81 -3.46 5.48 -4.09
C VAL A 81 -3.99 5.40 -2.65
N ALA A 82 -4.52 6.50 -2.11
CA ALA A 82 -5.11 6.52 -0.77
C ALA A 82 -6.32 5.57 -0.66
N GLY A 83 -7.22 5.59 -1.64
CA GLY A 83 -8.38 4.68 -1.67
C GLY A 83 -7.96 3.22 -1.74
N SER A 84 -6.96 2.89 -2.55
CA SER A 84 -6.40 1.53 -2.62
C SER A 84 -5.80 1.08 -1.29
N ALA A 85 -5.00 1.95 -0.63
CA ALA A 85 -4.43 1.65 0.68
C ALA A 85 -5.52 1.43 1.74
N VAL A 86 -6.55 2.29 1.77
CA VAL A 86 -7.68 2.19 2.71
C VAL A 86 -8.45 0.89 2.49
N TYR A 87 -8.76 0.54 1.25
CA TYR A 87 -9.46 -0.70 0.93
C TYR A 87 -8.68 -1.93 1.41
N ALA A 88 -7.39 -2.03 1.08
CA ALA A 88 -6.55 -3.13 1.53
C ALA A 88 -6.38 -3.14 3.06
N GLY A 89 -6.23 -1.98 3.70
CA GLY A 89 -6.14 -1.86 5.15
C GLY A 89 -7.40 -2.34 5.88
N LEU A 90 -8.59 -1.99 5.35
CA LEU A 90 -9.86 -2.50 5.87
C LEU A 90 -9.98 -4.01 5.72
N PHE A 91 -9.49 -4.58 4.62
CA PHE A 91 -9.45 -6.03 4.46
C PHE A 91 -8.57 -6.70 5.54
N CYS A 92 -7.36 -6.18 5.77
CA CYS A 92 -6.48 -6.71 6.83
C CYS A 92 -7.12 -6.61 8.23
N VAL A 93 -7.79 -5.49 8.53
CA VAL A 93 -8.53 -5.33 9.79
C VAL A 93 -9.67 -6.35 9.88
N GLY A 94 -10.42 -6.56 8.79
CA GLY A 94 -11.45 -7.58 8.71
C GLY A 94 -10.90 -8.97 9.02
N GLN A 95 -9.76 -9.33 8.44
CA GLN A 95 -9.10 -10.60 8.71
C GLN A 95 -8.69 -10.76 10.17
N LEU A 96 -8.09 -9.74 10.76
CA LEU A 96 -7.73 -9.76 12.19
C LEU A 96 -8.96 -9.94 13.07
N VAL A 97 -10.07 -9.26 12.77
CA VAL A 97 -11.32 -9.37 13.53
C VAL A 97 -11.95 -10.75 13.39
N THR A 98 -11.90 -11.38 12.21
CA THR A 98 -12.54 -12.68 11.97
C THR A 98 -11.69 -13.88 12.38
N THR A 99 -10.37 -13.77 12.32
CA THR A 99 -9.44 -14.89 12.55
C THR A 99 -8.61 -14.75 13.83
N GLY A 100 -8.45 -13.53 14.35
CA GLY A 100 -7.51 -13.23 15.43
C GLY A 100 -6.04 -13.19 14.98
N GLU A 101 -5.76 -13.35 13.68
CA GLU A 101 -4.41 -13.45 13.10
C GLU A 101 -4.07 -12.23 12.22
N ALA A 102 -2.95 -12.26 11.49
CA ALA A 102 -2.55 -11.21 10.54
C ALA A 102 -2.31 -9.80 11.14
N VAL A 103 -1.92 -9.71 12.42
CA VAL A 103 -1.57 -8.44 13.09
C VAL A 103 -0.49 -7.67 12.32
N ALA A 104 0.51 -8.35 11.76
CA ALA A 104 1.59 -7.69 11.02
C ALA A 104 1.05 -6.98 9.76
N ALA A 105 0.05 -7.56 9.08
CA ALA A 105 -0.58 -6.94 7.92
C ALA A 105 -1.36 -5.69 8.31
N VAL A 106 -2.10 -5.73 9.42
CA VAL A 106 -2.82 -4.55 9.94
C VAL A 106 -1.86 -3.41 10.27
N VAL A 107 -0.73 -3.72 10.94
CA VAL A 107 0.27 -2.71 11.28
C VAL A 107 0.91 -2.11 10.02
N ALA A 108 1.36 -2.95 9.09
CA ALA A 108 1.98 -2.50 7.85
C ALA A 108 1.03 -1.64 7.00
N MET A 109 -0.21 -2.10 6.83
CA MET A 109 -1.22 -1.36 6.10
C MET A 109 -1.67 -0.10 6.83
N GLY A 110 -1.67 -0.08 8.16
CA GLY A 110 -1.95 1.12 8.94
C GLY A 110 -0.99 2.27 8.58
N PHE A 111 0.31 1.99 8.49
CA PHE A 111 1.28 2.99 8.03
C PHE A 111 1.03 3.43 6.58
N ALA A 112 0.73 2.49 5.68
CA ALA A 112 0.43 2.80 4.27
C ALA A 112 -0.84 3.66 4.12
N VAL A 113 -1.88 3.39 4.90
CA VAL A 113 -3.13 4.16 4.92
C VAL A 113 -2.89 5.58 5.39
N ILE A 114 -2.28 5.73 6.58
CA ILE A 114 -2.03 7.04 7.19
C ILE A 114 -1.18 7.89 6.25
N GLY A 115 -0.08 7.33 5.75
CA GLY A 115 0.82 8.07 4.88
C GLY A 115 0.22 8.37 3.50
N SER A 116 -0.60 7.47 2.92
CA SER A 116 -1.24 7.72 1.62
C SER A 116 -2.33 8.78 1.71
N VAL A 117 -3.14 8.78 2.78
CA VAL A 117 -4.15 9.80 3.04
C VAL A 117 -3.47 11.15 3.32
N TRP A 118 -2.43 11.17 4.15
CA TRP A 118 -1.64 12.37 4.39
C TRP A 118 -1.04 12.91 3.09
N ALA A 119 -0.48 12.05 2.24
CA ALA A 119 0.04 12.42 0.93
C ALA A 119 -1.04 13.01 0.02
N ALA A 120 -2.24 12.44 -0.01
CA ALA A 120 -3.36 12.95 -0.80
C ALA A 120 -3.79 14.36 -0.36
N VAL A 121 -3.94 14.58 0.94
CA VAL A 121 -4.31 15.90 1.51
C VAL A 121 -3.24 16.95 1.22
N ASN A 122 -1.96 16.57 1.23
CA ASN A 122 -0.83 17.48 1.02
C ASN A 122 -0.38 17.62 -0.45
N THR A 123 -1.06 16.90 -1.36
CA THR A 123 -0.87 17.02 -2.82
C THR A 123 -1.90 17.95 -3.46
N ALA A 124 -3.06 18.11 -2.80
CA ALA A 124 -4.12 19.07 -3.16
C ALA A 124 -3.69 20.52 -2.94
#